data_AF-A0A8C9LHP5-F1
#
_entry.id   AF-A0A8C9LHP5-F1
#
_cell.length_a   1.000
_cell.length_b   1.000
_cell.length_c   1.000
_cell.angle_alpha   90.00
_cell.angle_beta   90.00
_cell.angle_gamma   90.00
#
_symmetry.space_group_name_H-M   'P 1'
#
loop_
_entity.id
_entity.type
_entity.pdbx_description
1 polymer ?
#
loop_
_entity_poly.entity_id
_entity_poly.type
_entity_poly.pdbx_seq_one_letter_code
_entity_poly.pdbx_strand_id
1 'polypeptide(L)'
;MEYEWKPDKHRLQQILQLLKESQSPDTTIQRTVQQKLEQLNKYSDFNNYLIFVLTKLKSEDDECLNNIGDSSLLIRATIGIVITTLASNGELQNWPDLLPKLCSLYAEDDNTHEGAFGTLQKICEDSAEILGSYDLDHPLNIMIPKFL
;
A
#
# COMPACT_ATOMS: atom_id res chain seq x y z
N MET A 1 -13.30 -5.29 27.60
CA MET A 1 -13.48 -6.32 26.57
C MET A 1 -13.13 -5.67 25.25
N GLU A 2 -11.94 -5.94 24.72
CA GLU A 2 -11.58 -5.47 23.38
C GLU A 2 -12.47 -6.21 22.38
N TYR A 3 -13.25 -5.47 21.60
CA TYR A 3 -14.02 -6.03 20.51
C TYR A 3 -13.01 -6.48 19.45
N GLU A 4 -12.68 -7.77 19.45
CA GLU A 4 -11.81 -8.35 18.43
C GLU A 4 -12.60 -8.39 17.12
N TRP A 5 -12.38 -7.39 16.27
CA TRP A 5 -12.97 -7.32 14.94
C TRP A 5 -12.59 -8.57 14.13
N LYS A 6 -13.56 -9.15 13.41
CA LYS A 6 -13.35 -10.33 12.56
C LYS A 6 -14.04 -10.12 11.20
N PRO A 7 -13.36 -10.45 10.09
CA PRO A 7 -13.95 -10.28 8.77
C PRO A 7 -15.04 -11.32 8.54
N ASP A 8 -16.15 -10.87 7.98
CA ASP A 8 -17.12 -11.75 7.34
C ASP A 8 -16.53 -12.30 6.03
N LYS A 9 -16.63 -13.61 5.81
CA LYS A 9 -16.04 -14.29 4.65
C LYS A 9 -16.61 -13.80 3.32
N HIS A 10 -17.92 -13.54 3.27
CA HIS A 10 -18.58 -13.10 2.05
C HIS A 10 -18.21 -11.66 1.70
N ARG A 11 -18.21 -10.77 2.69
CA ARG A 11 -17.70 -9.39 2.51
C ARG A 11 -16.23 -9.36 2.10
N LEU A 12 -15.41 -10.19 2.73
CA LEU A 12 -13.99 -10.31 2.37
C LEU A 12 -13.83 -10.70 0.89
N GLN A 13 -14.55 -11.71 0.41
CA GLN A 13 -14.54 -12.10 -1.01
C GLN A 13 -14.98 -10.97 -1.94
N GLN A 14 -16.00 -10.19 -1.55
CA GLN A 14 -16.44 -9.04 -2.35
C GLN A 14 -15.38 -7.95 -2.43
N ILE A 15 -14.64 -7.71 -1.34
CA ILE A 15 -13.57 -6.70 -1.31
C ILE A 15 -12.38 -7.17 -2.13
N LEU A 16 -11.99 -8.44 -2.04
CA LEU A 16 -10.95 -9.02 -2.91
C LEU A 16 -11.32 -8.92 -4.38
N GLN A 17 -12.58 -9.21 -4.73
CA GLN A 17 -13.07 -9.06 -6.09
C GLN A 17 -13.05 -7.59 -6.55
N LEU A 18 -13.42 -6.66 -5.67
CA LEU A 18 -13.38 -5.22 -5.97
C LEU A 18 -11.96 -4.71 -6.22
N LEU A 19 -11.00 -5.14 -5.39
CA LEU A 19 -9.57 -4.84 -5.57
C LEU A 19 -9.03 -5.44 -6.87
N LYS A 20 -9.46 -6.65 -7.22
CA LYS A 20 -9.08 -7.24 -8.52
C LYS A 20 -9.68 -6.47 -9.70
N GLU A 21 -10.92 -5.99 -9.58
CA GLU A 21 -11.58 -5.19 -10.60
C GLU A 21 -10.96 -3.79 -10.74
N SER A 22 -10.40 -3.21 -9.65
CA SER A 22 -9.76 -1.88 -9.70
C SER A 22 -8.52 -1.85 -10.60
N GLN A 23 -7.85 -2.99 -10.76
CA GLN A 23 -6.70 -3.17 -11.65
C GLN A 23 -7.09 -3.33 -13.13
N SER A 24 -8.38 -3.33 -13.46
CA SER A 24 -8.81 -3.49 -14.85
C SER A 24 -8.38 -2.29 -15.70
N PRO A 25 -7.85 -2.49 -16.93
CA PRO A 25 -7.63 -1.41 -17.89
C PRO A 25 -8.94 -0.89 -18.52
N ASP A 26 -10.08 -1.57 -18.29
CA ASP A 26 -11.38 -1.16 -18.82
C ASP A 26 -11.95 0.03 -18.04
N THR A 27 -12.18 1.13 -18.73
CA THR A 27 -12.66 2.40 -18.16
C THR A 27 -14.06 2.30 -17.56
N THR A 28 -14.90 1.40 -18.07
CA THR A 28 -16.25 1.11 -17.56
C THR A 28 -16.17 0.34 -16.26
N ILE A 29 -15.27 -0.66 -16.19
CA ILE A 29 -15.02 -1.41 -14.96
C ILE A 29 -14.44 -0.48 -13.89
N GLN A 30 -13.42 0.32 -14.23
CA GLN A 30 -12.84 1.30 -13.29
C GLN A 30 -13.89 2.28 -12.75
N ARG A 31 -14.74 2.84 -13.60
CA ARG A 31 -15.82 3.74 -13.15
C ARG A 31 -16.77 3.05 -12.18
N THR A 32 -17.13 1.81 -12.47
CA THR A 32 -18.02 1.01 -11.60
C THR A 32 -17.36 0.74 -10.25
N VAL A 33 -16.08 0.40 -10.25
CA VAL A 33 -15.28 0.16 -9.05
C VAL A 33 -15.16 1.42 -8.21
N GLN A 34 -14.85 2.57 -8.82
CA GLN A 34 -14.75 3.85 -8.15
C GLN A 34 -16.06 4.19 -7.40
N GLN A 35 -17.21 4.03 -8.07
CA GLN A 35 -18.53 4.26 -7.46
C GLN A 35 -18.80 3.33 -6.28
N LYS A 36 -18.45 2.04 -6.40
CA LYS A 36 -18.59 1.08 -5.30
C LYS A 36 -17.67 1.45 -4.13
N LEU A 37 -16.43 1.84 -4.39
CA LEU A 37 -15.47 2.26 -3.37
C LEU A 37 -15.96 3.50 -2.62
N GLU A 38 -16.49 4.50 -3.32
CA GLU A 38 -17.07 5.70 -2.69
C GLU A 38 -18.27 5.38 -1.79
N GLN A 39 -19.10 4.40 -2.19
CA GLN A 39 -20.18 3.92 -1.35
C GLN A 39 -19.67 3.17 -0.12
N LEU A 40 -18.66 2.32 -0.29
CA LEU A 40 -18.07 1.52 0.78
C LEU A 40 -17.27 2.37 1.78
N ASN A 41 -16.63 3.45 1.32
CA ASN A 41 -15.88 4.39 2.16
C ASN A 41 -16.74 5.07 3.24
N LYS A 42 -18.06 5.06 3.09
CA LYS A 42 -18.98 5.57 4.12
C LYS A 42 -19.03 4.68 5.36
N TYR A 43 -18.58 3.43 5.25
CA TYR A 43 -18.58 2.47 6.35
C TYR A 43 -17.18 2.39 6.95
N SER A 44 -17.04 2.74 8.22
CA SER A 44 -15.76 2.59 8.96
C SER A 44 -15.23 1.15 8.95
N ASP A 45 -16.14 0.18 8.86
CA ASP A 45 -15.83 -1.25 8.80
C ASP A 45 -15.05 -1.62 7.54
N PHE A 46 -15.26 -0.92 6.42
CA PHE A 46 -14.56 -1.15 5.17
C PHE A 46 -13.04 -0.96 5.32
N ASN A 47 -12.61 0.05 6.09
CA ASN A 47 -11.20 0.28 6.38
C ASN A 47 -10.57 -0.88 7.16
N ASN A 48 -11.33 -1.52 8.07
CA ASN A 48 -10.85 -2.70 8.78
C ASN A 48 -10.66 -3.90 7.83
N TYR A 49 -11.54 -4.07 6.84
CA TYR A 49 -11.34 -5.09 5.81
C TYR A 49 -10.13 -4.80 4.93
N LEU A 50 -9.90 -3.56 4.50
CA LEU A 50 -8.72 -3.22 3.72
C LEU A 50 -7.44 -3.51 4.50
N ILE A 51 -7.37 -3.06 5.76
CA ILE A 51 -6.24 -3.36 6.64
C ILE A 51 -6.10 -4.87 6.82
N PHE A 52 -7.19 -5.61 7.06
CA PHE A 52 -7.14 -7.06 7.21
C PHE A 52 -6.62 -7.77 5.96
N VAL A 53 -7.15 -7.43 4.78
CA VAL A 53 -6.70 -7.96 3.49
C VAL A 53 -5.21 -7.72 3.34
N LEU A 54 -4.77 -6.47 3.48
CA LEU A 54 -3.38 -6.07 3.27
C LEU A 54 -2.41 -6.62 4.34
N THR A 55 -2.86 -6.81 5.58
CA THR A 55 -2.01 -7.31 6.69
C THR A 55 -2.05 -8.82 6.89
N LYS A 56 -3.09 -9.52 6.42
CA LYS A 56 -3.23 -10.98 6.54
C LYS A 56 -2.93 -11.72 5.25
N LEU A 57 -2.98 -11.06 4.10
CA LEU A 57 -2.43 -11.59 2.84
C LEU A 57 -0.92 -11.39 2.72
N LYS A 58 -0.20 -11.30 3.85
CA LYS A 58 1.27 -11.27 3.99
C LYS A 58 2.04 -12.39 3.25
N SER A 59 1.40 -13.20 2.41
CA SER A 59 2.06 -14.06 1.45
C SER A 59 2.43 -13.37 0.13
N GLU A 60 1.95 -12.15 -0.13
CA GLU A 60 2.23 -11.45 -1.39
C GLU A 60 2.60 -9.98 -1.11
N ASP A 61 3.82 -9.74 -0.62
CA ASP A 61 4.44 -8.41 -0.50
C ASP A 61 4.32 -7.59 -1.80
N ASP A 62 4.33 -8.27 -2.95
CA ASP A 62 4.10 -7.67 -4.27
C ASP A 62 2.67 -7.13 -4.45
N GLU A 63 1.63 -7.69 -3.82
CA GLU A 63 0.24 -7.28 -4.05
C GLU A 63 -0.03 -5.88 -3.47
N CYS A 64 0.57 -5.52 -2.33
CA CYS A 64 0.50 -4.15 -1.80
C CYS A 64 1.17 -3.15 -2.75
N LEU A 65 2.36 -3.49 -3.26
CA LEU A 65 3.12 -2.62 -4.16
C LEU A 65 2.48 -2.49 -5.55
N ASN A 66 1.84 -3.55 -6.06
CA ASN A 66 1.11 -3.53 -7.33
C ASN A 66 -0.10 -2.58 -7.32
N ASN A 67 -0.67 -2.32 -6.15
CA ASN A 67 -1.85 -1.46 -6.00
C ASN A 67 -1.49 -0.02 -5.58
N ILE A 68 -0.21 0.33 -5.43
CA ILE A 68 0.21 1.67 -4.99
C ILE A 68 -0.16 2.76 -6.01
N GLY A 69 -0.37 2.38 -7.28
CA GLY A 69 -0.82 3.24 -8.36
C GLY A 69 -2.33 3.17 -8.67
N ASP A 70 -3.14 2.61 -7.76
CA ASP A 70 -4.59 2.46 -7.99
C ASP A 70 -5.27 3.79 -8.35
N SER A 71 -6.25 3.74 -9.26
CA SER A 71 -7.00 4.94 -9.70
C SER A 71 -7.79 5.59 -8.56
N SER A 72 -8.15 4.81 -7.53
CA SER A 72 -8.82 5.29 -6.33
C SER A 72 -7.82 5.84 -5.31
N LEU A 73 -7.95 7.15 -5.04
CA LEU A 73 -7.22 7.84 -3.97
C LEU A 73 -7.32 7.12 -2.61
N LEU A 74 -8.47 6.52 -2.31
CA LEU A 74 -8.70 5.81 -1.05
C LEU A 74 -7.87 4.52 -0.96
N ILE A 75 -7.80 3.77 -2.07
CA ILE A 75 -6.99 2.54 -2.12
C ILE A 75 -5.52 2.92 -1.99
N ARG A 76 -5.04 3.89 -2.77
CA ARG A 76 -3.66 4.38 -2.66
C ARG A 76 -3.29 4.83 -1.24
N ALA A 77 -4.14 5.65 -0.62
CA ALA A 77 -3.90 6.14 0.74
C ALA A 77 -3.85 5.00 1.76
N THR A 78 -4.75 4.02 1.65
CA THR A 78 -4.80 2.88 2.57
C THR A 78 -3.58 1.98 2.41
N ILE A 79 -3.15 1.73 1.18
CA ILE A 79 -1.95 0.95 0.87
C ILE A 79 -0.70 1.65 1.40
N GLY A 80 -0.56 2.95 1.17
CA GLY A 80 0.56 3.73 1.71
C GLY A 80 0.64 3.62 3.23
N ILE A 81 -0.48 3.74 3.94
CA ILE A 81 -0.54 3.56 5.40
C ILE A 81 -0.14 2.15 5.82
N VAL A 82 -0.60 1.11 5.12
CA VAL A 82 -0.24 -0.27 5.48
C VAL A 82 1.24 -0.52 5.25
N ILE A 83 1.78 -0.11 4.10
CA ILE A 83 3.21 -0.24 3.80
C ILE A 83 4.04 0.48 4.87
N THR A 84 3.69 1.72 5.24
CA THR A 84 4.44 2.49 6.25
C THR A 84 4.31 1.88 7.64
N THR A 85 3.15 1.32 7.98
CA THR A 85 2.92 0.65 9.28
C THR A 85 3.70 -0.67 9.37
N LEU A 86 3.76 -1.46 8.29
CA LEU A 86 4.56 -2.67 8.21
C LEU A 86 6.06 -2.34 8.30
N ALA A 87 6.50 -1.36 7.51
CA ALA A 87 7.85 -0.82 7.54
C ALA A 87 8.30 -0.41 8.96
N SER A 88 7.45 0.35 9.67
CA SER A 88 7.76 0.91 10.99
C SER A 88 7.74 -0.11 12.12
N ASN A 89 7.03 -1.23 11.99
CA ASN A 89 6.98 -2.31 13.00
C ASN A 89 8.24 -3.22 12.99
N GLY A 90 9.37 -2.72 12.47
CA GLY A 90 10.64 -3.44 12.41
C GLY A 90 10.71 -4.47 11.28
N GLU A 91 9.81 -4.41 10.29
CA GLU A 91 9.81 -5.32 9.13
C GLU A 91 10.62 -4.80 7.95
N LEU A 92 11.21 -3.58 8.00
CA LEU A 92 12.03 -3.09 6.90
C LEU A 92 13.22 -4.03 6.58
N GLN A 93 13.84 -4.58 7.62
CA GLN A 93 14.89 -5.60 7.51
C GLN A 93 14.38 -6.96 6.98
N ASN A 94 13.09 -7.24 7.18
CA ASN A 94 12.42 -8.45 6.69
C ASN A 94 11.84 -8.26 5.28
N TRP A 95 11.81 -7.02 4.78
CA TRP A 95 11.34 -6.66 3.44
C TRP A 95 12.38 -5.78 2.73
N PRO A 96 13.59 -6.31 2.47
CA PRO A 96 14.71 -5.54 1.92
C PRO A 96 14.41 -4.96 0.52
N ASP A 97 13.56 -5.62 -0.26
CA ASP A 97 13.19 -5.20 -1.60
C ASP A 97 12.18 -4.05 -1.66
N LEU A 98 11.60 -3.65 -0.51
CA LEU A 98 10.57 -2.61 -0.44
C LEU A 98 11.07 -1.27 -1.01
N LEU A 99 12.20 -0.77 -0.50
CA LEU A 99 12.75 0.52 -0.91
C LEU A 99 13.22 0.51 -2.37
N PRO A 100 14.01 -0.50 -2.83
CA PRO A 100 14.33 -0.62 -4.25
C PRO A 100 13.09 -0.64 -5.16
N LYS A 101 12.03 -1.38 -4.78
CA LYS A 101 10.80 -1.49 -5.57
C LYS A 101 10.04 -0.16 -5.60
N LEU A 102 9.82 0.50 -4.46
CA LEU A 102 9.21 1.84 -4.41
C LEU A 102 10.01 2.87 -5.22
N CYS A 103 11.34 2.82 -5.15
CA CYS A 103 12.24 3.66 -5.94
C CYS A 103 12.19 3.35 -7.45
N SER A 104 11.82 2.13 -7.85
CA SER A 104 11.60 1.79 -9.27
C SER A 104 10.25 2.31 -9.77
N LEU A 105 9.22 2.24 -8.91
CA LEU A 105 7.87 2.75 -9.18
C LEU A 105 7.82 4.29 -9.24
N TYR A 106 8.77 4.96 -8.58
CA TYR A 106 8.99 6.41 -8.71
C TYR A 106 9.31 6.86 -10.14
N ALA A 107 9.86 5.99 -10.99
CA ALA A 107 10.25 6.33 -12.35
C ALA A 107 9.12 6.23 -13.40
N GLU A 108 7.89 5.95 -12.97
CA GLU A 108 6.69 5.91 -13.83
C GLU A 108 5.95 7.26 -13.83
N ASP A 109 5.13 7.55 -14.84
CA ASP A 109 4.61 8.91 -15.12
C ASP A 109 3.17 9.19 -14.59
N ASP A 110 2.57 8.26 -13.82
CA ASP A 110 1.13 8.27 -13.47
C ASP A 110 0.86 8.20 -11.94
N ASN A 111 -0.33 7.77 -11.50
CA ASN A 111 -0.73 7.60 -10.09
C ASN A 111 0.28 6.77 -9.25
N THR A 112 1.00 5.86 -9.90
CA THR A 112 2.06 5.05 -9.31
C THR A 112 3.17 5.92 -8.71
N HIS A 113 3.55 7.00 -9.39
CA HIS A 113 4.56 7.94 -8.90
C HIS A 113 4.13 8.60 -7.60
N GLU A 114 2.91 9.16 -7.58
CA GLU A 114 2.36 9.85 -6.41
C GLU A 114 2.25 8.89 -5.21
N GLY A 115 1.75 7.68 -5.43
CA GLY A 115 1.62 6.67 -4.39
C GLY A 115 2.97 6.19 -3.85
N ALA A 116 3.92 5.91 -4.75
CA ALA A 116 5.27 5.51 -4.37
C ALA A 116 5.99 6.64 -3.61
N PHE A 117 5.91 7.87 -4.10
CA PHE A 117 6.53 9.03 -3.46
C PHE A 117 5.95 9.32 -2.08
N GLY A 118 4.62 9.36 -1.95
CA GLY A 118 3.97 9.59 -0.66
C GLY A 118 4.30 8.51 0.37
N THR A 119 4.42 7.26 -0.08
CA THR A 119 4.83 6.13 0.77
C THR A 119 6.30 6.24 1.18
N LEU A 120 7.20 6.55 0.23
CA LEU A 120 8.63 6.76 0.51
C LEU A 120 8.85 7.92 1.49
N GLN A 121 8.15 9.05 1.29
CA GLN A 121 8.22 10.19 2.20
C GLN A 121 7.87 9.76 3.62
N LYS A 122 6.79 9.00 3.77
CA LYS A 122 6.30 8.59 5.08
C LYS A 122 7.21 7.54 5.75
N ILE A 123 7.79 6.63 4.99
CA ILE A 123 8.86 5.74 5.52
C ILE A 123 10.07 6.56 5.96
N CYS A 124 10.47 7.58 5.19
CA CYS A 124 11.55 8.48 5.59
C CYS A 124 11.24 9.27 6.86
N GLU A 125 9.99 9.70 7.05
CA GLU A 125 9.54 10.40 8.27
C GLU A 125 9.52 9.45 9.48
N ASP A 126 8.94 8.26 9.34
CA ASP A 126 8.69 7.34 10.45
C ASP A 126 9.92 6.46 10.80
N SER A 127 10.82 6.20 9.85
CA SER A 127 11.94 5.26 9.97
C SER A 127 13.32 5.87 9.65
N ALA A 128 13.46 7.21 9.75
CA ALA A 128 14.69 7.95 9.43
C ALA A 128 15.97 7.36 10.07
N GLU A 129 15.88 6.97 11.34
CA GLU A 129 17.02 6.42 12.10
C GLU A 129 17.50 5.07 11.54
N ILE A 130 16.56 4.20 11.17
CA ILE A 130 16.86 2.88 10.61
C ILE A 130 17.42 3.02 9.19
N LEU A 131 16.90 3.94 8.39
CA LEU A 131 17.41 4.23 7.04
C LEU A 131 18.86 4.72 7.03
N GLY A 132 19.27 5.45 8.08
CA GLY A 132 20.66 5.88 8.27
C GLY A 132 21.58 4.81 8.87
N SER A 133 21.02 3.67 9.30
CA SER A 133 21.79 2.60 9.96
C SER A 133 22.52 1.71 8.95
N TYR A 134 23.57 1.04 9.42
CA TYR A 134 24.34 0.07 8.64
C TYR A 134 23.59 -1.27 8.44
N ASP A 135 22.48 -1.48 9.16
CA ASP A 135 21.77 -2.76 9.23
C ASP A 135 20.91 -3.07 7.99
N LEU A 136 20.62 -2.06 7.16
CA LEU A 136 19.77 -2.16 5.96
C LEU A 136 20.55 -2.07 4.63
N ASP A 137 21.85 -2.29 4.63
CA ASP A 137 22.71 -2.16 3.43
C ASP A 137 22.66 -0.76 2.79
N HIS A 138 22.72 0.28 3.62
CA HIS A 138 22.77 1.68 3.19
C HIS A 138 21.66 2.11 2.22
N PRO A 139 20.37 2.01 2.62
CA PRO A 139 19.25 2.30 1.73
C PRO A 139 19.27 3.73 1.18
N LEU A 140 19.83 4.69 1.93
CA LEU A 140 20.04 6.07 1.47
C LEU A 140 20.94 6.18 0.24
N ASN A 141 21.90 5.27 0.04
CA ASN A 141 22.76 5.27 -1.14
C ASN A 141 21.98 4.91 -2.42
N ILE A 142 20.88 4.17 -2.29
CA ILE A 142 19.98 3.83 -3.41
C ILE A 142 18.99 4.97 -3.66
N MET A 143 18.50 5.59 -2.58
CA MET A 143 17.45 6.62 -2.65
C MET A 143 17.98 7.97 -3.13
N ILE A 144 19.08 8.48 -2.57
CA ILE A 144 19.59 9.83 -2.84
C ILE A 144 19.83 10.09 -4.34
N PRO A 145 20.47 9.19 -5.12
CA PRO A 145 20.71 9.42 -6.55
C PRO A 145 19.45 9.49 -7.40
N LYS A 146 18.29 9.07 -6.89
CA LYS A 146 17.01 9.12 -7.63
C LYS A 146 16.25 10.43 -7.43
N PHE A 147 16.69 11.29 -6.50
CA PHE A 147 16.05 12.56 -6.17
C PHE A 147 16.91 13.81 -6.50
N LEU A 148 18.11 13.60 -7.07
CA LEU A 148 19.05 14.63 -7.50
C LEU A 148 19.18 14.64 -9.03
#